data_AF-A0A369XP33-F1
#
_entry.id   AF-A0A369XP33-F1
#
_cell.length_a   1.000
_cell.length_b   1.000
_cell.length_c   1.000
_cell.angle_alpha   90.00
_cell.angle_beta   90.00
_cell.angle_gamma   90.00
#
_symmetry.space_group_name_H-M   'P 1'
#
loop_
_entity.id
_entity.type
_entity.pdbx_description
1 polymer ?
#
loop_
_entity_poly.entity_id
_entity_poly.type
_entity_poly.pdbx_seq_one_letter_code
_entity_poly.pdbx_strand_id
1 'polypeptide(L)' 'MAKLSRPRLARVHPRERLFKRLDECLEHPAVWVSGAAGAGKTTLIASYLSARKLPALWYH' A
#
# COMPACT_ATOMS: atom_id res chain seq x y z
N MET A 1 18.38 7.25 11.86
CA MET A 1 17.26 8.05 11.37
C MET A 1 16.34 7.16 10.56
N ALA A 2 15.25 6.69 11.16
CA ALA A 2 14.31 5.80 10.49
C ALA A 2 13.54 6.59 9.41
N LYS A 3 13.53 6.09 8.17
CA LYS A 3 12.80 6.68 7.04
C LYS A 3 11.30 6.39 7.24
N LEU A 4 10.63 7.20 8.07
CA LEU A 4 9.19 7.10 8.37
C LEU A 4 8.32 7.65 7.22
N SER A 5 8.93 8.07 6.12
CA SER A 5 8.27 8.71 4.99
C SER A 5 7.88 7.70 3.91
N ARG A 6 6.67 7.88 3.37
CA ARG A 6 6.17 7.08 2.26
C ARG A 6 7.12 7.17 1.06
N PRO A 7 7.39 6.06 0.36
CA PRO A 7 8.16 6.12 -0.87
C PRO A 7 7.45 7.02 -1.90
N ARG A 8 8.18 7.95 -2.52
CA ARG A 8 7.68 8.78 -3.62
C ARG A 8 7.31 7.88 -4.80
N LEU A 9 6.04 7.89 -5.18
CA LEU A 9 5.55 7.12 -6.31
C LEU A 9 5.74 7.92 -7.60
N ALA A 10 6.60 7.45 -8.51
CA ALA A 10 6.59 7.92 -9.90
C ALA A 10 5.52 7.12 -10.67
N ARG A 11 4.62 7.81 -11.39
CA ARG A 11 3.54 7.29 -12.28
C ARG A 11 3.18 5.82 -12.04
N VAL A 12 2.34 5.56 -11.04
CA VAL A 12 1.82 4.23 -10.74
C VAL A 12 0.44 4.06 -11.35
N HIS A 13 0.22 2.99 -12.11
CA HIS A 13 -1.12 2.63 -12.58
C HIS A 13 -1.98 2.17 -11.39
N PRO A 14 -3.15 2.77 -11.14
CA PRO A 14 -4.02 2.38 -10.04
C PRO A 14 -4.54 0.96 -10.25
N ARG A 15 -4.39 0.11 -9.22
CA ARG A 15 -4.82 -1.29 -9.24
C ARG A 15 -6.18 -1.41 -8.54
N GLU A 16 -7.22 -0.83 -9.10
CA GLU A 16 -8.54 -0.67 -8.46
C GLU A 16 -9.12 -1.99 -7.91
N ARG A 17 -8.98 -3.09 -8.64
CA ARG A 17 -9.38 -4.42 -8.18
C ARG A 17 -8.71 -4.84 -6.87
N LEU A 18 -7.41 -4.54 -6.71
CA LEU A 18 -6.67 -4.84 -5.49
C LEU A 18 -6.95 -3.81 -4.39
N PHE A 19 -7.28 -2.57 -4.74
CA PHE A 19 -7.72 -1.58 -3.75
C PHE A 19 -9.03 -2.01 -3.10
N LYS A 20 -10.02 -2.44 -3.89
CA LYS A 20 -11.28 -2.96 -3.35
C LYS A 20 -11.03 -4.16 -2.42
N ARG A 21 -10.15 -5.08 -2.80
CA ARG A 21 -9.80 -6.23 -1.96
C ARG A 21 -9.07 -5.83 -0.67
N LEU A 22 -8.26 -4.77 -0.71
CA LEU A 22 -7.65 -4.19 0.49
C LEU A 22 -8.71 -3.54 1.39
N ASP A 23 -9.66 -2.81 0.80
CA ASP A 23 -10.79 -2.23 1.55
C ASP A 23 -11.56 -3.34 2.30
N GLU A 24 -11.88 -4.45 1.62
CA GLU A 24 -12.54 -5.63 2.21
C GLU A 24 -11.68 -6.27 3.32
N CYS A 25 -10.38 -6.49 3.10
CA CYS A 25 -9.52 -7.10 4.11
C CYS A 25 -9.30 -6.21 5.35
N LEU A 26 -9.37 -4.88 5.19
CA LEU A 26 -9.23 -3.91 6.29
C LEU A 26 -10.47 -3.81 7.17
N GLU A 27 -11.55 -4.54 6.86
CA GLU A 27 -12.61 -4.83 7.85
C GLU A 27 -12.06 -5.62 9.04
N HIS A 28 -10.89 -6.26 8.89
CA HIS A 28 -10.15 -6.89 9.97
C HIS A 28 -9.05 -5.98 10.54
N PRO A 29 -8.63 -6.19 11.81
CA PRO A 29 -7.64 -5.33 12.47
C PRO A 29 -6.26 -5.28 11.79
N ALA A 30 -5.92 -6.26 10.95
CA ALA A 30 -4.64 -6.33 10.27
C ALA A 30 -4.76 -7.06 8.93
N VAL A 31 -3.97 -6.61 7.94
CA VAL A 31 -3.88 -7.22 6.62
C VAL A 31 -2.42 -7.57 6.30
N TRP A 32 -2.19 -8.83 5.92
CA TRP A 32 -0.89 -9.29 5.45
C TRP A 32 -0.84 -9.31 3.92
N VAL A 33 0.18 -8.66 3.33
CA VAL A 33 0.36 -8.61 1.88
C VAL A 33 1.64 -9.32 1.48
N SER A 34 1.49 -10.49 0.86
CA SER A 34 2.58 -11.35 0.39
C SER A 34 2.69 -11.36 -1.14
N GLY A 35 3.82 -11.87 -1.65
CA GLY A 35 4.11 -11.96 -3.09
C GLY A 35 5.61 -11.98 -3.37
N ALA A 36 6.00 -12.41 -4.56
CA ALA A 36 7.40 -12.50 -4.96
C ALA A 36 8.14 -11.14 -4.92
N ALA A 37 9.48 -11.19 -4.93
CA ALA A 37 10.29 -10.00 -5.19
C ALA A 37 9.87 -9.37 -6.53
N GLY A 38 9.79 -8.04 -6.60
CA GLY A 38 9.34 -7.33 -7.81
C GLY A 38 7.83 -7.32 -8.08
N ALA A 39 6.99 -8.03 -7.31
CA ALA A 39 5.52 -8.06 -7.53
C ALA A 39 4.80 -6.70 -7.32
N GLY A 40 5.52 -5.67 -6.85
CA GLY A 40 4.97 -4.33 -6.63
C GLY A 40 4.14 -4.19 -5.35
N LYS A 41 4.44 -4.96 -4.30
CA LYS A 41 3.74 -4.90 -3.00
C LYS A 41 3.81 -3.51 -2.37
N THR A 42 5.01 -2.96 -2.27
CA THR A 42 5.25 -1.59 -1.77
C THR A 42 4.51 -0.55 -2.61
N THR A 43 4.55 -0.70 -3.94
CA THR A 43 3.84 0.17 -4.88
C THR A 43 2.32 0.10 -4.70
N LEU A 44 1.77 -1.10 -4.50
CA LEU A 44 0.34 -1.31 -4.23
C LEU A 44 -0.09 -0.57 -2.95
N ILE A 45 0.62 -0.77 -1.84
CA ILE A 45 0.26 -0.15 -0.56
C ILE A 45 0.43 1.36 -0.60
N ALA A 46 1.54 1.86 -1.14
CA ALA A 46 1.76 3.29 -1.25
C ALA A 46 0.69 3.97 -2.13
N SER A 47 0.34 3.37 -3.27
CA SER A 47 -0.68 3.93 -4.16
C SER A 47 -2.09 3.82 -3.59
N TYR A 48 -2.40 2.75 -2.87
CA TYR A 48 -3.64 2.58 -2.14
C TYR A 48 -3.83 3.69 -1.08
N LEU A 49 -2.83 3.90 -0.23
CA LEU A 49 -2.84 4.94 0.81
C LEU A 49 -2.99 6.35 0.21
N SER A 50 -2.35 6.60 -0.95
CA SER A 50 -2.50 7.85 -1.69
C SER A 50 -3.92 8.01 -2.24
N ALA A 51 -4.46 6.98 -2.89
CA ALA A 51 -5.78 7.02 -3.53
C ALA A 51 -6.93 7.18 -2.51
N ARG A 52 -6.80 6.57 -1.33
CA ARG A 52 -7.78 6.68 -0.24
C ARG A 52 -7.51 7.85 0.72
N LYS A 53 -6.42 8.60 0.51
CA LYS A 53 -5.97 9.70 1.37
C LYS A 53 -5.85 9.32 2.86
N LEU A 54 -5.47 8.07 3.13
CA LEU A 54 -5.34 7.57 4.50
C LEU A 54 -4.04 8.08 5.13
N PRO A 55 -4.01 8.44 6.43
CA PRO A 55 -2.77 8.62 7.17
C PRO A 55 -2.07 7.26 7.36
N ALA A 56 -0.74 7.26 7.40
CA ALA A 56 0.05 6.02 7.49
C ALA A 56 1.49 6.31 7.87
N LEU A 57 2.08 5.36 8.60
CA LEU A 57 3.48 5.31 8.96
C LEU A 57 4.14 4.14 8.25
N TRP A 58 5.36 4.33 7.74
CA TRP A 58 6.16 3.22 7.21
C TRP A 58 7.15 2.75 8.28
N TYR A 59 7.05 1.49 8.68
CA TYR A 59 8.03 0.84 9.55
C TYR A 59 8.98 0.00 8.70
N HIS A 60 10.28 0.12 8.97
CA HIS A 60 11.35 -0.58 8.26
C HIS A 60 11.96 -1.67 9.13
#